data_AF-A0A7S0RSR0-F1
#
_entry.id   AF-A0A7S0RSR0-F1
#
_cell.length_a   1.000
_cell.length_b   1.000
_cell.length_c   1.000
_cell.angle_alpha   90.00
_cell.angle_beta   90.00
_cell.angle_gamma   90.00
#
_symmetry.space_group_name_H-M   'P 1'
#
loop_
_entity.id
_entity.type
_entity.pdbx_description
1 polymer ?
#
loop_
_entity_poly.entity_id
_entity_poly.type
_entity_poly.pdbx_seq_one_letter_code
_entity_poly.pdbx_strand_id
1 'polypeptide(L)'
;ALALESFASRRDSLAVVQLDWLEPDPEALAPTTLVLSYRPFQSGPYDSEFPFFYAGGVLVHGFTGTGQADARAPTDFKARLQEGQWWTDVDTGSGVVVRAGAANLTRALLTLCRPSVPEQACEAECGDGLDNDCDGLVDAADPDCQKASSRMGA
;
A
#
# COMPACT_ATOMS: atom_id res chain seq x y z
N ALA A 1 -5.24 6.94 -16.33
CA ALA A 1 -4.75 5.62 -15.90
C ALA A 1 -3.22 5.62 -15.91
N LEU A 2 -2.62 6.39 -15.01
CA LEU A 2 -1.26 6.09 -14.58
C LEU A 2 -1.44 5.03 -13.50
N ALA A 3 -1.28 3.76 -13.89
CA ALA A 3 -0.86 2.78 -12.92
C ALA A 3 0.44 3.34 -12.35
N LEU A 4 0.53 3.54 -11.04
CA LEU A 4 1.84 3.61 -10.40
C LEU A 4 2.56 2.35 -10.86
N GLU A 5 3.47 2.49 -11.82
CA GLU A 5 4.55 1.55 -12.01
C GLU A 5 5.42 1.72 -10.77
N SER A 6 4.94 1.17 -9.65
CA SER A 6 5.76 0.84 -8.51
C SER A 6 6.99 0.20 -9.10
N PHE A 7 8.17 0.78 -8.84
CA PHE A 7 9.43 0.29 -9.36
C PHE A 7 9.70 -1.08 -8.73
N ALA A 8 9.02 -2.09 -9.28
CA ALA A 8 9.04 -3.46 -8.84
C ALA A 8 10.36 -4.04 -9.33
N SER A 9 11.40 -3.93 -8.51
CA SER A 9 12.58 -4.75 -8.67
C SER A 9 12.13 -6.22 -8.63
N ARG A 10 11.98 -6.83 -9.81
CA ARG A 10 11.51 -8.21 -9.96
C ARG A 10 12.44 -9.18 -9.23
N ARG A 11 11.96 -9.65 -8.08
CA ARG A 11 12.17 -11.00 -7.56
C ARG A 11 10.79 -11.62 -7.33
N ASP A 12 10.01 -11.71 -8.42
CA ASP A 12 8.71 -12.37 -8.72
C ASP A 12 7.56 -12.42 -7.70
N SER A 13 7.77 -12.06 -6.43
CA SER A 13 6.76 -12.17 -5.36
C SER A 13 6.90 -11.08 -4.29
N LEU A 14 7.83 -10.14 -4.44
CA LEU A 14 8.07 -9.06 -3.48
C LEU A 14 8.15 -7.71 -4.21
N ALA A 15 7.35 -6.76 -3.75
CA ALA A 15 7.36 -5.37 -4.15
C ALA A 15 7.79 -4.52 -2.95
N VAL A 16 8.87 -3.76 -3.11
CA VAL A 16 9.25 -2.75 -2.12
C VAL A 16 8.61 -1.45 -2.56
N VAL A 17 7.85 -0.84 -1.66
CA VAL A 17 7.24 0.46 -1.92
C VAL A 17 8.10 1.50 -1.23
N GLN A 18 8.80 2.30 -2.04
CA GLN A 18 9.39 3.54 -1.58
C GLN A 18 8.29 4.59 -1.59
N LEU A 19 7.96 5.10 -0.41
CA LEU A 19 6.93 6.11 -0.22
C LEU A 19 7.59 7.49 -0.28
N ASP A 20 8.15 7.85 -1.44
CA ASP A 20 8.89 9.11 -1.66
C ASP A 20 8.01 10.38 -1.69
N TRP A 21 6.72 10.22 -1.96
CA TRP A 21 5.63 11.18 -1.75
C TRP A 21 5.09 11.27 -0.30
N LEU A 22 5.55 10.44 0.64
CA LEU A 22 5.30 10.70 2.05
C LEU A 22 6.24 11.81 2.50
N GLU A 23 5.71 12.96 2.94
CA GLU A 23 6.55 13.93 3.66
C GLU A 23 7.23 13.19 4.82
N PRO A 24 8.57 13.32 4.97
CA PRO A 24 9.27 12.66 6.06
C PRO A 24 8.70 13.19 7.37
N ASP A 25 8.12 12.29 8.18
CA ASP A 25 7.74 12.63 9.55
C ASP A 25 9.01 13.13 10.27
N PRO A 26 9.07 14.41 10.70
CA PRO A 26 10.25 14.99 11.33
C PRO A 26 10.59 14.32 12.67
N GLU A 27 9.66 13.55 13.25
CA GLU A 27 9.82 12.81 14.49
C GLU A 27 10.13 11.31 14.27
N ALA A 28 10.02 10.80 13.03
CA ALA A 28 10.26 9.39 12.73
C ALA A 28 11.75 9.04 12.66
N LEU A 29 12.14 8.01 13.42
CA LEU A 29 13.47 7.39 13.38
C LEU A 29 13.64 6.60 12.08
N ALA A 30 14.18 7.26 11.04
CA ALA A 30 14.40 6.74 9.68
C ALA A 30 13.10 6.44 8.89
N PRO A 31 13.11 6.54 7.54
CA PRO A 31 11.93 6.23 6.75
C PRO A 31 11.60 4.75 6.89
N THR A 32 10.47 4.43 7.54
CA THR A 32 9.96 3.07 7.57
C THR A 32 9.65 2.65 6.14
N THR A 33 10.21 1.52 5.71
CA THR A 33 9.94 0.98 4.38
C THR A 33 8.81 -0.03 4.49
N LEU A 34 7.80 0.13 3.64
CA LEU A 34 6.75 -0.86 3.50
C LEU A 34 7.18 -1.91 2.47
N VAL A 35 7.12 -3.18 2.86
CA VAL A 35 7.42 -4.30 1.98
C VAL A 35 6.14 -5.11 1.79
N LEU A 36 5.78 -5.33 0.53
CA LEU A 36 4.63 -6.12 0.14
C LEU A 36 5.11 -7.41 -0.50
N SER A 37 4.60 -8.54 -0.05
CA SER A 37 4.81 -9.80 -0.73
C SER A 37 3.49 -10.43 -1.17
N TYR A 38 3.48 -11.03 -2.35
CA TYR A 38 2.32 -11.69 -2.91
C TYR A 38 2.67 -13.14 -3.21
N ARG A 39 1.88 -14.07 -2.64
CA ARG A 39 2.16 -15.50 -2.66
C ARG A 39 1.15 -16.26 -3.49
N PRO A 40 1.43 -16.55 -4.78
CA PRO A 40 0.55 -17.38 -5.60
C PRO A 40 0.49 -18.83 -5.11
N PHE A 41 1.62 -19.38 -4.65
CA PHE A 41 1.78 -20.69 -4.01
C PHE A 41 3.16 -20.71 -3.29
N GLN A 42 3.53 -21.78 -2.59
CA GLN A 42 4.86 -21.91 -1.94
C GLN A 42 5.96 -21.97 -3.02
N SER A 43 6.38 -20.81 -3.51
CA SER A 43 7.35 -20.66 -4.59
C SER A 43 8.41 -19.63 -4.23
N GLY A 44 9.47 -20.07 -3.54
CA GLY A 44 10.68 -19.26 -3.36
C GLY A 44 11.27 -19.29 -1.95
N PRO A 45 12.47 -18.69 -1.77
CA PRO A 45 13.17 -18.66 -0.49
C PRO A 45 12.56 -17.65 0.51
N TYR A 46 11.75 -16.71 0.03
CA TYR A 46 11.17 -15.63 0.84
C TYR A 46 9.90 -16.07 1.58
N ASP A 47 9.68 -15.52 2.77
CA ASP A 47 8.50 -15.75 3.63
C ASP A 47 8.32 -17.25 4.01
N SER A 48 9.37 -18.07 3.96
CA SER A 48 9.30 -19.54 4.12
C SER A 48 8.73 -20.01 5.47
N GLU A 49 8.66 -19.09 6.44
CA GLU A 49 8.02 -19.24 7.74
C GLU A 49 6.48 -19.19 7.72
N PHE A 50 5.86 -18.68 6.66
CA PHE A 50 4.39 -18.59 6.57
C PHE A 50 3.76 -19.85 5.95
N PRO A 51 2.73 -20.44 6.58
CA PRO A 51 2.03 -21.63 6.07
C PRO A 51 1.36 -21.44 4.70
N PHE A 52 1.15 -22.56 3.98
CA PHE A 52 0.55 -22.56 2.64
C PHE A 52 -0.86 -21.95 2.56
N PHE A 53 -1.61 -21.95 3.66
CA PHE A 53 -2.95 -21.35 3.68
C PHE A 53 -2.93 -19.81 3.60
N TYR A 54 -1.76 -19.18 3.68
CA TYR A 54 -1.55 -17.76 3.39
C TYR A 54 -1.46 -17.47 1.87
N ALA A 55 -1.37 -18.51 1.03
CA ALA A 55 -1.37 -18.35 -0.42
C ALA A 55 -2.65 -17.65 -0.92
N GLY A 56 -2.53 -17.05 -2.09
CA GLY A 56 -3.60 -16.28 -2.71
C GLY A 56 -3.94 -14.96 -2.03
N GLY A 57 -3.05 -14.49 -1.15
CA GLY A 57 -3.18 -13.21 -0.47
C GLY A 57 -1.91 -12.37 -0.60
N VAL A 58 -2.03 -11.11 -0.20
CA VAL A 58 -0.92 -10.16 -0.08
C VAL A 58 -0.54 -10.06 1.38
N LEU A 59 0.73 -10.22 1.68
CA LEU A 59 1.29 -10.03 3.01
C LEU A 59 1.91 -8.63 3.07
N VAL A 60 1.60 -7.91 4.14
CA VAL A 60 2.13 -6.59 4.44
C VAL A 60 3.15 -6.73 5.56
N HIS A 61 4.33 -6.17 5.35
CA HIS A 61 5.42 -6.22 6.32
C HIS A 61 6.01 -4.82 6.57
N GLY A 62 6.37 -4.55 7.81
CA GLY A 62 7.17 -3.38 8.20
C GLY A 62 8.66 -3.71 8.17
N PHE A 63 9.48 -2.80 7.63
CA PHE A 63 10.93 -2.93 7.60
C PHE A 63 11.61 -1.65 8.12
N THR A 64 12.45 -1.81 9.14
CA THR A 64 13.18 -0.72 9.79
C THR A 64 14.64 -0.61 9.34
N GLY A 65 15.08 -1.46 8.40
CA GLY A 65 16.42 -1.39 7.84
C GLY A 65 16.54 -0.24 6.85
N THR A 66 17.79 0.16 6.57
CA THR A 66 18.08 1.32 5.71
C THR A 66 18.25 0.96 4.23
N GLY A 67 18.13 -0.33 3.87
CA GLY A 67 18.16 -0.79 2.49
C GLY A 67 18.01 -2.31 2.38
N GLN A 68 17.68 -2.80 1.18
CA GLN A 68 17.45 -4.22 0.91
C GLN A 68 18.67 -5.13 1.18
N ALA A 69 19.88 -4.56 1.26
CA ALA A 69 21.10 -5.28 1.60
C ALA A 69 21.28 -5.50 3.11
N ASP A 70 20.46 -4.86 3.94
CA ASP A 70 20.46 -5.03 5.39
C ASP A 70 19.73 -6.33 5.78
N ALA A 71 20.32 -7.47 5.38
CA ALA A 71 19.78 -8.80 5.59
C ALA A 71 19.69 -9.24 7.06
N ARG A 72 20.11 -8.38 8.00
CA ARG A 72 20.07 -8.65 9.45
C ARG A 72 18.87 -8.02 10.13
N ALA A 73 18.23 -7.02 9.51
CA ALA A 73 16.99 -6.45 10.03
C ALA A 73 15.82 -7.37 9.63
N PRO A 74 15.14 -8.02 10.59
CA PRO A 74 13.94 -8.80 10.28
C PRO A 74 12.80 -7.87 9.87
N THR A 75 11.90 -8.36 9.02
CA THR A 75 10.62 -7.71 8.75
C THR A 75 9.59 -8.08 9.83
N ASP A 76 8.70 -7.16 10.16
CA ASP A 76 7.58 -7.40 11.07
C ASP A 76 6.29 -7.62 10.27
N PHE A 77 5.59 -8.73 10.53
CA PHE A 77 4.35 -9.05 9.80
C PHE A 77 3.18 -8.20 10.30
N LYS A 78 2.56 -7.43 9.40
CA LYS A 78 1.47 -6.50 9.74
C LYS A 78 0.10 -7.03 9.39
N ALA A 79 -0.08 -7.58 8.19
CA ALA A 79 -1.39 -8.03 7.73
C ALA A 79 -1.33 -9.04 6.59
N ARG A 80 -2.42 -9.78 6.41
CA ARG A 80 -2.73 -10.53 5.19
C ARG A 80 -4.02 -9.98 4.58
N LEU A 81 -3.96 -9.59 3.30
CA LEU A 81 -5.08 -9.11 2.51
C LEU A 81 -5.51 -10.15 1.48
N GLN A 82 -6.80 -10.44 1.43
CA GLN A 82 -7.49 -11.13 0.35
C GLN A 82 -8.17 -10.11 -0.58
N GLU A 83 -8.74 -10.60 -1.68
CA GLU A 83 -9.51 -9.76 -2.61
C GLU A 83 -10.60 -8.96 -1.87
N GLY A 84 -10.63 -7.65 -2.14
CA GLY A 84 -11.53 -6.68 -1.54
C GLY A 84 -11.12 -6.18 -0.15
N GLN A 85 -10.05 -6.72 0.45
CA GLN A 85 -9.57 -6.28 1.76
C GLN A 85 -8.56 -5.13 1.64
N TRP A 86 -8.45 -4.36 2.72
CA TRP A 86 -7.45 -3.31 2.87
C TRP A 86 -6.84 -3.34 4.27
N TRP A 87 -5.66 -2.73 4.39
CA TRP A 87 -4.98 -2.47 5.65
C TRP A 87 -4.48 -1.03 5.67
N THR A 88 -4.46 -0.43 6.86
CA THR A 88 -3.97 0.93 7.08
C THR A 88 -2.84 0.90 8.09
N ASP A 89 -1.75 1.59 7.77
CA ASP A 89 -0.62 1.76 8.68
C ASP A 89 -0.93 2.81 9.74
N VAL A 90 -1.41 2.32 10.88
CA VAL A 90 -1.63 3.11 12.09
C VAL A 90 -0.44 3.04 13.05
N ASP A 91 0.42 2.04 12.89
CA ASP A 91 1.52 1.76 13.83
C ASP A 91 2.61 2.83 13.74
N THR A 92 2.90 3.31 12.53
CA THR A 92 3.90 4.35 12.28
C THR A 92 3.31 5.74 12.20
N GLY A 93 1.98 5.86 12.20
CA GLY A 93 1.29 7.13 11.91
C GLY A 93 1.37 7.56 10.44
N SER A 94 1.92 6.73 9.55
CA SER A 94 2.05 7.06 8.11
C SER A 94 0.70 7.20 7.41
N GLY A 95 -0.35 6.55 7.91
CA GLY A 95 -1.70 6.60 7.35
C GLY A 95 -1.83 5.91 5.99
N VAL A 96 -0.79 5.20 5.53
CA VAL A 96 -0.79 4.52 4.24
C VAL A 96 -1.83 3.42 4.23
N VAL A 97 -2.63 3.37 3.17
CA VAL A 97 -3.61 2.33 2.92
C VAL A 97 -3.10 1.43 1.79
N VAL A 98 -3.16 0.12 2.02
CA VAL A 98 -2.90 -0.91 1.01
C VAL A 98 -4.21 -1.62 0.73
N ARG A 99 -4.72 -1.50 -0.50
CA ARG A 99 -5.97 -2.15 -0.93
C ARG A 99 -5.69 -3.26 -1.92
N ALA A 100 -6.18 -4.46 -1.62
CA ALA A 100 -6.09 -5.61 -2.52
C ALA A 100 -7.34 -5.69 -3.39
N GLY A 101 -7.32 -4.99 -4.53
CA GLY A 101 -8.41 -5.04 -5.52
C GLY A 101 -8.58 -6.44 -6.15
N ALA A 102 -7.50 -7.21 -6.21
CA ALA A 102 -7.54 -8.64 -6.51
C ALA A 102 -6.40 -9.36 -5.77
N ALA A 103 -6.67 -10.55 -5.24
CA ALA A 103 -5.64 -11.46 -4.74
C ALA A 103 -6.13 -12.90 -4.87
N ASN A 104 -5.44 -13.69 -5.70
CA ASN A 104 -5.76 -15.10 -5.92
C ASN A 104 -4.47 -15.91 -6.10
N LEU A 105 -4.50 -17.15 -6.57
CA LEU A 105 -3.29 -17.99 -6.71
C LEU A 105 -2.41 -17.63 -7.93
N THR A 106 -2.76 -16.62 -8.73
CA THR A 106 -2.09 -16.29 -10.01
C THR A 106 -1.62 -14.85 -10.11
N ARG A 107 -2.33 -13.90 -9.51
CA ARG A 107 -1.93 -12.50 -9.41
C ARG A 107 -2.50 -11.81 -8.17
N ALA A 108 -1.89 -10.68 -7.83
CA ALA A 108 -2.53 -9.65 -7.03
C ALA A 108 -2.54 -8.32 -7.79
N LEU A 109 -3.58 -7.52 -7.55
CA LEU A 109 -3.68 -6.13 -7.95
C LEU A 109 -3.82 -5.30 -6.68
N LEU A 110 -2.90 -4.35 -6.52
CA LEU A 110 -2.81 -3.51 -5.33
C LEU A 110 -2.96 -2.04 -5.72
N THR A 111 -3.70 -1.30 -4.90
CA THR A 111 -3.69 0.15 -4.88
C THR A 111 -3.07 0.59 -3.56
N LEU A 112 -2.19 1.59 -3.63
CA LEU A 112 -1.66 2.27 -2.46
C LEU A 112 -2.08 3.72 -2.50
N CYS A 113 -2.47 4.24 -1.36
CA CYS A 113 -2.83 5.64 -1.19
C CYS A 113 -2.52 6.08 0.24
N ARG A 114 -2.54 7.38 0.47
CA ARG A 114 -2.53 7.99 1.80
C ARG A 114 -3.57 9.10 1.76
N PRO A 115 -4.59 9.06 2.64
CA PRO A 115 -5.61 10.08 2.61
C PRO A 115 -4.98 11.43 2.99
N SER A 116 -5.36 12.49 2.29
CA SER A 116 -4.85 13.85 2.54
C SER A 116 -5.17 14.34 3.95
N VAL A 117 -6.28 13.86 4.52
CA VAL A 117 -6.68 14.11 5.92
C VAL A 117 -7.36 12.85 6.49
N PRO A 118 -7.12 12.46 7.76
CA PRO A 118 -7.59 11.17 8.32
C PRO A 118 -9.12 10.97 8.34
N GLU A 119 -9.90 12.05 8.21
CA GLU A 119 -11.37 12.04 8.24
C GLU A 119 -11.98 12.36 6.86
N GLN A 120 -11.16 12.64 5.84
CA GLN A 120 -11.67 12.94 4.51
C GLN A 120 -12.08 11.65 3.80
N ALA A 121 -13.39 11.48 3.67
CA ALA A 121 -14.04 10.50 2.81
C ALA A 121 -14.51 11.16 1.48
N CYS A 122 -13.74 12.13 0.98
CA CYS A 122 -14.08 12.89 -0.22
C CYS A 122 -12.80 13.41 -0.88
N GLU A 123 -12.56 12.99 -2.12
CA GLU A 123 -11.45 13.46 -2.94
C GLU A 123 -11.61 14.96 -3.27
N ALA A 124 -10.66 15.78 -2.81
CA ALA A 124 -10.65 17.23 -3.02
C ALA A 124 -9.62 17.67 -4.07
N GLU A 125 -8.49 16.97 -4.15
CA GLU A 125 -7.40 17.23 -5.08
C GLU A 125 -7.59 16.36 -6.33
N CYS A 126 -8.43 16.87 -7.24
CA CYS A 126 -8.81 16.16 -8.46
C CYS A 126 -7.89 16.58 -9.62
N GLY A 127 -7.04 15.67 -10.08
CA GLY A 127 -6.15 15.82 -11.24
C GLY A 127 -4.66 15.68 -10.92
N ASP A 128 -4.30 15.26 -9.71
CA ASP A 128 -2.92 14.99 -9.31
C ASP A 128 -2.51 13.53 -9.61
N GLY A 129 -3.47 12.67 -9.99
CA GLY A 129 -3.24 11.27 -10.28
C GLY A 129 -3.34 10.34 -9.07
N LEU A 130 -3.80 10.84 -7.92
CA LEU A 130 -3.78 10.16 -6.63
C LEU A 130 -5.20 9.90 -6.11
N ASP A 131 -5.36 8.84 -5.31
CA ASP A 131 -6.60 8.51 -4.59
C ASP A 131 -6.53 9.16 -3.20
N ASN A 132 -6.94 10.42 -3.11
CA ASN A 132 -6.70 11.25 -1.92
C ASN A 132 -7.67 10.98 -0.75
N ASP A 133 -8.70 10.15 -0.94
CA ASP A 133 -9.60 9.68 0.12
C ASP A 133 -9.60 8.15 0.32
N CYS A 134 -8.80 7.45 -0.45
CA CYS A 134 -8.51 6.02 -0.35
C CYS A 134 -9.72 5.09 -0.61
N ASP A 135 -10.71 5.52 -1.40
CA ASP A 135 -11.87 4.70 -1.72
C ASP A 135 -11.63 3.70 -2.88
N GLY A 136 -10.51 3.85 -3.58
CA GLY A 136 -10.07 3.04 -4.71
C GLY A 136 -10.41 3.62 -6.09
N LEU A 137 -10.91 4.84 -6.15
CA LEU A 137 -11.13 5.64 -7.35
C LEU A 137 -10.11 6.79 -7.38
N VAL A 138 -9.84 7.31 -8.58
CA VAL A 138 -8.78 8.32 -8.79
C VAL A 138 -9.31 9.39 -9.71
N ASP A 139 -9.20 10.65 -9.30
CA ASP A 139 -9.49 11.84 -10.09
C ASP A 139 -10.87 11.76 -10.80
N ALA A 140 -10.87 11.78 -12.14
CA ALA A 140 -12.07 11.75 -12.96
C ALA A 140 -12.85 10.41 -12.86
N ALA A 141 -12.24 9.35 -12.35
CA ALA A 141 -12.95 8.11 -12.04
C ALA A 141 -13.69 8.20 -10.69
N ASP A 142 -13.33 9.17 -9.86
CA ASP A 142 -13.90 9.41 -8.55
C ASP A 142 -15.18 10.29 -8.64
N PRO A 143 -16.33 9.83 -8.10
CA PRO A 143 -17.57 10.59 -8.08
C PRO A 143 -17.52 11.85 -7.21
N ASP A 144 -16.67 11.89 -6.21
CA ASP A 144 -16.47 13.03 -5.31
C ASP A 144 -15.69 14.15 -6.00
N CYS A 145 -14.84 13.84 -6.98
CA CYS A 145 -14.29 14.84 -7.89
C CYS A 145 -15.32 15.55 -8.77
N GLN A 146 -16.50 14.97 -8.93
CA GLN A 146 -17.64 15.64 -9.58
C GLN A 146 -18.46 16.48 -8.58
N LYS A 147 -18.35 16.21 -7.28
CA LYS A 147 -19.11 16.85 -6.19
C LYS A 147 -18.30 17.84 -5.35
N ALA A 148 -16.97 17.89 -5.49
CA ALA A 148 -16.07 18.74 -4.70
C ALA A 148 -16.43 20.24 -4.75
N SER A 149 -17.23 20.65 -5.74
CA SER A 149 -17.82 21.99 -5.81
C SER A 149 -18.98 22.27 -4.83
N SER A 150 -19.42 21.32 -3.99
CA SER A 150 -20.61 21.48 -3.12
C SER A 150 -20.45 21.14 -1.63
N ARG A 151 -19.30 20.65 -1.14
CA ARG A 151 -19.19 20.19 0.27
C ARG A 151 -18.19 20.94 1.16
N MET A 152 -17.37 21.84 0.62
CA MET A 152 -16.52 22.73 1.43
C MET A 152 -17.21 24.08 1.69
N GLY A 153 -18.45 24.05 2.17
CA GLY A 153 -19.25 25.27 2.35
C GLY A 153 -20.54 25.06 3.12
N ALA A 154 -20.42 24.81 4.43
CA ALA A 154 -21.46 25.11 5.43
C ALA A 154 -20.80 25.29 6.81
#